data_AF-Q4MZV9-F1
#
_entry.id   AF-Q4MZV9-F1
#
_cell.length_a   1.000
_cell.length_b   1.000
_cell.length_c   1.000
_cell.angle_alpha   90.00
_cell.angle_beta   90.00
_cell.angle_gamma   90.00
#
_symmetry.space_group_name_H-M   'P 1'
#
loop_
_entity.id
_entity.type
_entity.pdbx_description
1 polymer ?
#
loop_
_entity_poly.entity_id
_entity_poly.type
_entity_poly.pdbx_seq_one_letter_code
_entity_poly.pdbx_strand_id
1 'polypeptide(L)'
;MMKFVTLALLAALTSGIYVSAEVLDLKPLKFVLYGKHGEGDKTAVEVGVCPLGDLPDTVFLHKTFAKGDHFFTWVRPVHGKVNKVVCGNHLVWEAVGDEVLLDLHFVGSKESKKFVHLEVLHPLGGAVHVFLAFEAGANPGTAKAVGMAAFVAALHELVAGLHDVEGLPAHHLVSALALHAS
;
A
#
# COMPACT_ATOMS: atom_id res chain seq x y z
N MET A 1 22.17 43.02 1.71
CA MET A 1 22.07 42.11 0.54
C MET A 1 21.94 40.68 1.07
N MET A 2 20.73 40.25 1.44
CA MET A 2 20.46 38.93 2.06
C MET A 2 19.09 38.36 1.65
N LYS A 3 18.34 39.06 0.78
CA LYS A 3 16.96 38.70 0.41
C LYS A 3 16.88 37.61 -0.67
N PHE A 4 17.92 37.43 -1.48
CA PHE A 4 17.94 36.44 -2.56
C PHE A 4 18.34 35.04 -2.09
N VAL A 5 19.17 34.92 -1.04
CA VAL A 5 19.59 33.62 -0.50
C VAL A 5 18.44 32.93 0.25
N THR A 6 17.62 33.69 0.98
CA THR A 6 16.44 33.14 1.67
C THR A 6 15.36 32.67 0.70
N LEU A 7 15.18 33.34 -0.43
CA LEU A 7 14.18 32.96 -1.44
C LEU A 7 14.60 31.70 -2.22
N ALA A 8 15.89 31.56 -2.54
CA ALA A 8 16.43 30.36 -3.18
C ALA A 8 16.39 29.14 -2.24
N LEU A 9 16.65 29.33 -0.94
CA LEU A 9 16.55 28.27 0.06
C LEU A 9 15.08 27.84 0.27
N LEU A 10 14.13 28.78 0.28
CA LEU A 10 12.71 28.46 0.37
C LEU A 10 12.21 27.72 -0.88
N ALA A 11 12.61 28.17 -2.08
CA ALA A 11 12.26 27.51 -3.34
C ALA A 11 12.87 26.10 -3.47
N ALA A 12 14.10 25.89 -2.97
CA ALA A 12 14.77 24.59 -2.96
C ALA A 12 14.19 23.64 -1.90
N LEU A 13 13.61 24.16 -0.81
CA LEU A 13 12.87 23.39 0.18
C LEU A 13 11.44 23.08 -0.30
N THR A 14 10.84 23.91 -1.15
CA THR A 14 9.49 23.70 -1.70
C THR A 14 9.49 22.96 -3.04
N SER A 15 10.62 22.81 -3.72
CA SER A 15 10.69 22.09 -5.00
C SER A 15 10.45 20.57 -4.87
N GLY A 16 10.41 20.03 -3.65
CA GLY A 16 9.93 18.68 -3.35
C GLY A 16 8.41 18.58 -3.15
N ILE A 17 7.68 19.70 -3.23
CA ILE A 17 6.20 19.77 -3.05
C ILE A 17 5.48 19.80 -4.40
N TYR A 18 6.22 19.77 -5.52
CA TYR A 18 5.58 19.50 -6.82
C TYR A 18 5.15 18.04 -6.82
N VAL A 19 3.88 17.83 -6.50
CA VAL A 19 3.22 16.54 -6.67
C VAL A 19 3.23 16.24 -8.16
N SER A 20 4.15 15.40 -8.64
CA SER A 20 4.04 14.87 -10.00
C SER A 20 2.88 13.90 -9.95
N ALA A 21 1.73 14.22 -10.57
CA ALA A 21 0.58 13.33 -10.59
C ALA A 21 0.85 12.12 -11.48
N GLU A 22 1.21 10.98 -10.88
CA GLU A 22 1.43 9.72 -11.58
C GLU A 22 0.47 8.63 -11.11
N VAL A 23 0.13 7.75 -12.04
CA VAL A 23 -0.75 6.61 -11.80
C VAL A 23 0.09 5.42 -11.38
N LEU A 24 -0.18 4.87 -10.20
CA LEU A 24 0.33 3.58 -9.77
C LEU A 24 -0.60 2.47 -10.30
N ASP A 25 -0.13 1.68 -11.27
CA ASP A 25 -0.79 0.44 -11.68
C ASP A 25 -0.23 -0.74 -10.87
N LEU A 26 -1.10 -1.43 -10.13
CA LEU A 26 -0.77 -2.61 -9.33
C LEU A 26 -0.62 -3.87 -10.19
N LYS A 27 -1.19 -3.92 -11.39
CA LYS A 27 -1.21 -5.13 -12.23
C LYS A 27 0.20 -5.64 -12.62
N PRO A 28 1.18 -4.77 -12.95
CA PRO A 28 2.55 -5.19 -13.24
C PRO A 28 3.29 -5.76 -12.02
N LEU A 29 2.89 -5.36 -10.80
CA LEU A 29 3.57 -5.76 -9.56
C LEU A 29 3.32 -7.24 -9.21
N LYS A 30 2.26 -7.85 -9.75
CA LYS A 30 1.89 -9.26 -9.50
C LYS A 30 1.84 -9.54 -7.98
N PHE A 31 2.03 -10.80 -7.59
CA PHE A 31 2.15 -11.24 -6.20
C PHE A 31 3.56 -11.77 -5.96
N VAL A 32 4.58 -10.96 -6.29
CA VAL A 32 5.96 -11.42 -6.16
C VAL A 32 6.37 -11.41 -4.69
N LEU A 33 6.68 -12.62 -4.24
CA LEU A 33 7.00 -12.97 -2.88
C LEU A 33 8.42 -12.45 -2.53
N TYR A 34 8.52 -11.63 -1.48
CA TYR A 34 9.79 -11.15 -0.92
C TYR A 34 9.87 -11.43 0.59
N GLY A 35 10.94 -12.08 1.05
CA GLY A 35 11.17 -12.43 2.47
C GLY A 35 10.93 -13.91 2.82
N LYS A 36 10.78 -14.23 4.11
CA LYS A 36 10.29 -15.54 4.57
C LYS A 36 8.79 -15.64 4.28
N HIS A 37 8.32 -16.78 3.76
CA HIS A 37 6.92 -17.00 3.37
C HIS A 37 6.34 -18.21 4.09
N GLY A 38 5.15 -18.05 4.69
CA GLY A 38 4.39 -19.14 5.29
C GLY A 38 5.11 -19.86 6.44
N GLU A 39 4.80 -21.15 6.62
CA GLU A 39 5.55 -22.06 7.49
C GLU A 39 6.89 -22.41 6.80
N GLY A 40 7.98 -21.73 7.19
CA GLY A 40 9.32 -22.10 6.74
C GLY A 40 10.37 -20.96 6.74
N ASP A 41 11.64 -21.35 6.64
CA ASP A 41 12.81 -20.46 6.84
C ASP A 41 13.49 -19.92 5.58
N LYS A 42 12.99 -20.26 4.38
CA LYS A 42 13.72 -19.97 3.13
C LYS A 42 13.38 -18.61 2.53
N THR A 43 14.38 -17.74 2.41
CA THR A 43 14.36 -16.55 1.55
C THR A 43 14.67 -16.95 0.11
N ALA A 44 13.75 -16.72 -0.83
CA ALA A 44 13.88 -17.17 -2.22
C ALA A 44 14.77 -16.26 -3.12
N VAL A 45 15.35 -15.19 -2.58
CA VAL A 45 16.01 -14.13 -3.36
C VAL A 45 17.35 -13.76 -2.73
N GLU A 46 18.38 -13.57 -3.56
CA GLU A 46 19.69 -13.09 -3.11
C GLU A 46 19.59 -11.68 -2.48
N VAL A 47 20.39 -11.44 -1.44
CA VAL A 47 20.46 -10.13 -0.78
C VAL A 47 20.86 -9.06 -1.79
N GLY A 48 20.05 -8.00 -1.89
CA GLY A 48 20.28 -6.89 -2.82
C GLY A 48 19.58 -7.01 -4.18
N VAL A 49 18.89 -8.12 -4.46
CA VAL A 49 18.12 -8.30 -5.70
C VAL A 49 16.62 -8.06 -5.42
N CYS A 50 15.99 -7.19 -6.19
CA CYS A 50 14.53 -7.07 -6.19
C CYS A 50 13.94 -8.23 -7.01
N PRO A 51 13.08 -9.09 -6.45
CA PRO A 51 12.51 -10.23 -7.18
C PRO A 51 11.55 -9.82 -8.30
N LEU A 52 11.19 -8.54 -8.37
CA LEU A 52 10.41 -7.94 -9.46
C LEU A 52 11.25 -7.49 -10.65
N GLY A 53 12.58 -7.51 -10.55
CA GLY A 53 13.45 -6.77 -11.48
C GLY A 53 13.29 -5.27 -11.24
N ASP A 54 13.27 -4.49 -12.33
CA ASP A 54 13.05 -3.05 -12.25
C ASP A 54 11.61 -2.75 -11.81
N LEU A 55 11.47 -2.02 -10.71
CA LEU A 55 10.18 -1.53 -10.23
C LEU A 55 9.70 -0.38 -11.11
N PRO A 56 8.37 -0.18 -11.26
CA PRO A 56 7.85 1.04 -11.86
C PRO A 56 8.36 2.29 -11.13
N ASP A 57 8.56 3.40 -11.85
CA ASP A 57 9.05 4.67 -11.28
C ASP A 57 8.18 5.25 -10.14
N THR A 58 6.94 4.78 -10.03
CA THR A 58 5.98 5.13 -8.98
C THR A 58 6.10 4.28 -7.72
N VAL A 59 6.92 3.21 -7.73
CA VAL A 59 7.04 2.24 -6.63
C VAL A 59 8.44 2.27 -6.04
N PHE A 60 8.52 2.58 -4.75
CA PHE A 60 9.77 2.52 -3.99
C PHE A 60 10.02 1.13 -3.41
N LEU A 61 8.98 0.50 -2.83
CA LEU A 61 9.06 -0.86 -2.28
C LEU A 61 7.79 -1.65 -2.59
N HIS A 62 7.95 -2.95 -2.79
CA HIS A 62 6.84 -3.90 -2.93
C HIS A 62 7.18 -5.20 -2.20
N LYS A 63 6.23 -5.74 -1.43
CA LYS A 63 6.37 -7.03 -0.74
C LYS A 63 5.05 -7.76 -0.70
N THR A 64 5.00 -9.01 -1.17
CA THR A 64 3.83 -9.89 -1.02
C THR A 64 4.13 -11.08 -0.13
N PHE A 65 3.14 -11.48 0.67
CA PHE A 65 3.08 -12.72 1.45
C PHE A 65 1.88 -13.52 1.00
N ALA A 66 1.98 -14.83 1.09
CA ALA A 66 0.85 -15.74 0.92
C ALA A 66 0.56 -16.44 2.24
N LYS A 67 -0.74 -16.60 2.56
CA LYS A 67 -1.22 -17.43 3.66
C LYS A 67 -2.53 -18.09 3.23
N GLY A 68 -2.50 -19.42 3.11
CA GLY A 68 -3.56 -20.15 2.41
C GLY A 68 -3.71 -19.66 0.97
N ASP A 69 -4.94 -19.44 0.53
CA ASP A 69 -5.26 -18.94 -0.81
C ASP A 69 -5.30 -17.40 -0.91
N HIS A 70 -4.84 -16.70 0.14
CA HIS A 70 -4.86 -15.24 0.21
C HIS A 70 -3.46 -14.65 0.20
N PHE A 71 -3.39 -13.42 -0.30
CA PHE A 71 -2.17 -12.63 -0.34
C PHE A 71 -2.30 -11.41 0.56
N PHE A 72 -1.21 -11.03 1.20
CA PHE A 72 -0.99 -9.72 1.78
C PHE A 72 0.08 -9.03 0.96
N THR A 73 -0.23 -7.92 0.31
CA THR A 73 0.73 -7.13 -0.47
C THR A 73 0.89 -5.75 0.15
N TRP A 74 2.12 -5.33 0.35
CA TRP A 74 2.52 -3.98 0.73
C TRP A 74 3.19 -3.29 -0.44
N VAL A 75 2.77 -2.05 -0.73
CA VAL A 75 3.36 -1.19 -1.75
C VAL A 75 3.65 0.17 -1.14
N ARG A 76 4.93 0.53 -1.08
CA ARG A 76 5.37 1.88 -0.75
C ARG A 76 5.55 2.65 -2.07
N PRO A 77 4.72 3.64 -2.39
CA PRO A 77 4.94 4.49 -3.56
C PRO A 77 6.15 5.41 -3.36
N VAL A 78 6.65 5.97 -4.46
CA VAL A 78 7.55 7.12 -4.37
C VAL A 78 6.75 8.32 -3.85
N HIS A 79 7.12 8.81 -2.66
CA HIS A 79 6.40 9.87 -1.98
C HIS A 79 6.23 11.11 -2.85
N GLY A 80 5.05 11.72 -2.80
CA GLY A 80 4.74 12.92 -3.58
C GLY A 80 4.47 12.67 -5.07
N LYS A 81 4.45 11.41 -5.54
CA LYS A 81 4.19 11.11 -6.95
C LYS A 81 2.84 10.45 -7.26
N VAL A 82 2.23 9.77 -6.30
CA VAL A 82 1.09 8.92 -6.62
C VAL A 82 -0.19 9.55 -6.08
N ASN A 83 -1.06 9.98 -6.99
CA ASN A 83 -2.39 10.52 -6.65
C ASN A 83 -3.53 9.67 -7.24
N LYS A 84 -3.19 8.56 -7.91
CA LYS A 84 -4.15 7.61 -8.46
C LYS A 84 -3.59 6.19 -8.40
N VAL A 85 -4.43 5.26 -8.00
CA VAL A 85 -4.12 3.83 -7.95
C VAL A 85 -5.13 3.06 -8.80
N VAL A 86 -4.62 2.23 -9.69
CA VAL A 86 -5.40 1.32 -10.52
C VAL A 86 -4.84 -0.10 -10.44
N CYS A 87 -5.63 -1.07 -10.85
CA CYS A 87 -5.16 -2.41 -11.18
C CYS A 87 -5.62 -2.75 -12.60
N GLY A 88 -4.76 -2.51 -13.59
CA GLY A 88 -5.13 -2.47 -15.00
C GLY A 88 -6.23 -1.42 -15.23
N ASN A 89 -7.40 -1.90 -15.65
CA ASN A 89 -8.54 -1.02 -15.97
C ASN A 89 -9.45 -0.73 -14.76
N HIS A 90 -9.10 -1.25 -13.57
CA HIS A 90 -9.92 -1.08 -12.37
C HIS A 90 -9.40 0.06 -11.51
N LEU A 91 -10.24 1.06 -11.27
CA LEU A 91 -9.95 2.12 -10.32
C LEU A 91 -9.97 1.56 -8.90
N VAL A 92 -8.88 1.76 -8.16
CA VAL A 92 -8.78 1.42 -6.74
C VAL A 92 -9.02 2.67 -5.90
N TRP A 93 -8.30 3.75 -6.21
CA TRP A 93 -8.40 5.03 -5.52
C TRP A 93 -7.90 6.16 -6.42
N GLU A 94 -8.43 7.36 -6.20
CA GLU A 94 -7.99 8.60 -6.82
C GLU A 94 -8.14 9.72 -5.80
N ALA A 95 -7.09 10.54 -5.69
CA ALA A 95 -7.03 11.69 -4.80
C ALA A 95 -8.17 12.68 -5.08
N VAL A 96 -8.65 13.31 -4.01
CA VAL A 96 -9.49 14.50 -4.13
C VAL A 96 -8.64 15.72 -3.77
N GLY A 97 -8.24 16.49 -4.78
CA GLY A 97 -7.29 17.60 -4.63
C GLY A 97 -5.84 17.13 -4.66
N ASP A 98 -4.99 17.71 -3.81
CA ASP A 98 -3.53 17.51 -3.84
C ASP A 98 -3.06 16.39 -2.90
N GLU A 99 -3.92 15.42 -2.60
CA GLU A 99 -3.57 14.26 -1.79
C GLU A 99 -2.59 13.33 -2.52
N VAL A 100 -1.66 12.73 -1.76
CA VAL A 100 -0.71 11.74 -2.31
C VAL A 100 -0.65 10.49 -1.46
N LEU A 101 -0.49 9.34 -2.12
CA LEU A 101 -0.32 8.05 -1.48
C LEU A 101 1.05 8.01 -0.77
N LEU A 102 1.03 7.59 0.49
CA LEU A 102 2.21 7.32 1.31
C LEU A 102 2.46 5.82 1.43
N ASP A 103 1.39 5.04 1.51
CA ASP A 103 1.47 3.60 1.72
C ASP A 103 0.18 2.88 1.25
N LEU A 104 0.31 1.63 0.80
CA LEU A 104 -0.79 0.79 0.36
C LEU A 104 -0.61 -0.65 0.84
N HIS A 105 -1.67 -1.20 1.42
CA HIS A 105 -1.79 -2.60 1.78
C HIS A 105 -2.99 -3.21 1.07
N PHE A 106 -2.80 -4.39 0.48
CA PHE A 106 -3.85 -5.19 -0.12
C PHE A 106 -3.91 -6.54 0.60
N VAL A 107 -5.12 -7.00 0.92
CA VAL A 107 -5.36 -8.34 1.47
C VAL A 107 -6.48 -9.03 0.70
N GLY A 108 -6.21 -10.26 0.25
CA GLY A 108 -7.20 -11.12 -0.41
C GLY A 108 -6.63 -11.86 -1.61
N SER A 109 -7.50 -12.32 -2.50
CA SER A 109 -7.13 -13.08 -3.70
C SER A 109 -8.06 -12.75 -4.87
N LYS A 110 -7.77 -13.33 -6.03
CA LYS A 110 -8.60 -13.15 -7.23
C LYS A 110 -10.06 -13.52 -6.97
N GLU A 111 -10.29 -14.64 -6.30
CA GLU A 111 -11.64 -15.18 -6.10
C GLU A 111 -12.28 -14.76 -4.77
N SER A 112 -11.52 -14.18 -3.83
CA SER A 112 -12.05 -13.72 -2.54
C SER A 112 -12.47 -12.25 -2.54
N LYS A 113 -13.14 -11.83 -1.46
CA LYS A 113 -13.19 -10.41 -1.07
C LYS A 113 -11.78 -9.83 -1.01
N LYS A 114 -11.65 -8.55 -1.30
CA LYS A 114 -10.36 -7.85 -1.30
C LYS A 114 -10.46 -6.60 -0.45
N PHE A 115 -9.42 -6.35 0.32
CA PHE A 115 -9.36 -5.22 1.24
C PHE A 115 -8.13 -4.39 0.92
N VAL A 116 -8.31 -3.08 0.78
CA VAL A 116 -7.22 -2.15 0.53
C VAL A 116 -7.17 -1.11 1.65
N HIS A 117 -6.03 -0.99 2.31
CA HIS A 117 -5.73 0.10 3.23
C HIS A 117 -4.74 1.04 2.55
N LEU A 118 -5.07 2.33 2.49
CA LEU A 118 -4.22 3.39 1.97
C LEU A 118 -3.83 4.32 3.12
N GLU A 119 -2.57 4.70 3.18
CA GLU A 119 -2.11 5.86 3.94
C GLU A 119 -1.90 7.00 2.95
N VAL A 120 -2.55 8.13 3.19
CA VAL A 120 -2.61 9.27 2.27
C VAL A 120 -2.14 10.52 3.01
N LEU A 121 -1.24 11.29 2.41
CA LEU A 121 -0.86 12.60 2.91
C LEU A 121 -1.89 13.63 2.46
N HIS A 122 -2.53 14.28 3.43
CA HIS A 122 -3.50 15.33 3.14
C HIS A 122 -2.78 16.70 3.02
N PRO A 123 -3.19 17.60 2.10
CA PRO A 123 -2.57 18.92 1.95
C PRO A 123 -2.60 19.81 3.20
N LEU A 124 -3.58 19.59 4.08
CA LEU A 124 -3.66 20.27 5.39
C LEU A 124 -2.65 19.74 6.43
N GLY A 125 -1.82 18.78 6.06
CA GLY A 125 -0.88 18.09 6.93
C GLY A 125 -1.49 16.84 7.57
N GLY A 126 -0.61 15.87 7.83
CA GLY A 126 -0.97 14.60 8.47
C GLY A 126 -1.28 13.47 7.50
N ALA A 127 -1.07 12.24 7.99
CA ALA A 127 -1.44 11.02 7.30
C ALA A 127 -2.88 10.64 7.66
N VAL A 128 -3.68 10.34 6.63
CA VAL A 128 -5.07 9.87 6.73
C VAL A 128 -5.13 8.43 6.23
N HIS A 129 -5.91 7.59 6.90
CA HIS A 129 -6.08 6.19 6.55
C HIS A 129 -7.41 5.98 5.84
N VAL A 130 -7.37 5.40 4.64
CA VAL A 130 -8.56 5.02 3.86
C VAL A 130 -8.65 3.50 3.83
N PHE A 131 -9.81 2.96 4.15
CA PHE A 131 -10.07 1.52 4.18
C PHE A 131 -11.15 1.18 3.18
N LEU A 132 -10.82 0.32 2.23
CA LEU A 132 -11.67 -0.05 1.10
C LEU A 132 -11.94 -1.55 1.12
N ALA A 133 -13.18 -1.93 0.85
CA ALA A 133 -13.60 -3.31 0.65
C ALA A 133 -14.15 -3.49 -0.77
N PHE A 134 -13.73 -4.56 -1.42
CA PHE A 134 -14.23 -4.99 -2.72
C PHE A 134 -14.85 -6.37 -2.58
N GLU A 135 -15.91 -6.62 -3.35
CA GLU A 135 -16.63 -7.89 -3.32
C GLU A 135 -15.77 -9.04 -3.90
N ALA A 136 -16.23 -10.28 -3.75
CA ALA A 136 -15.54 -11.44 -4.29
C ALA A 136 -15.59 -11.50 -5.82
N GLY A 137 -14.63 -12.23 -6.42
CA GLY A 137 -14.57 -12.51 -7.86
C GLY A 137 -13.48 -11.75 -8.62
N ALA A 138 -13.22 -12.22 -9.85
CA ALA A 138 -12.11 -11.78 -10.69
C ALA A 138 -12.11 -10.27 -11.00
N ASN A 139 -13.30 -9.67 -11.14
CA ASN A 139 -13.50 -8.23 -11.36
C ASN A 139 -14.42 -7.71 -10.24
N PRO A 140 -13.87 -7.34 -9.08
CA PRO A 140 -14.59 -7.26 -7.81
C PRO A 140 -15.52 -6.02 -7.65
N GLY A 141 -15.84 -5.34 -8.76
CA GLY A 141 -16.66 -4.14 -8.79
C GLY A 141 -15.99 -2.91 -8.16
N THR A 142 -16.79 -1.90 -7.82
CA THR A 142 -16.33 -0.65 -7.20
C THR A 142 -16.07 -0.85 -5.71
N ALA A 143 -15.01 -0.21 -5.21
CA ALA A 143 -14.69 -0.18 -3.79
C ALA A 143 -15.81 0.43 -2.93
N LYS A 144 -16.00 -0.10 -1.72
CA LYS A 144 -16.79 0.53 -0.66
C LYS A 144 -15.86 0.98 0.47
N ALA A 145 -15.96 2.23 0.89
CA ALA A 145 -15.26 2.70 2.07
C ALA A 145 -15.86 2.06 3.34
N VAL A 146 -14.99 1.61 4.25
CA VAL A 146 -15.38 0.99 5.53
C VAL A 146 -14.64 1.66 6.68
N GLY A 147 -15.15 1.51 7.90
CA GLY A 147 -14.45 1.95 9.10
C GLY A 147 -13.29 1.01 9.47
N MET A 148 -12.28 1.53 10.17
CA MET A 148 -11.10 0.76 10.60
C MET A 148 -11.47 -0.52 11.36
N ALA A 149 -12.41 -0.44 12.31
CA ALA A 149 -12.83 -1.62 13.09
C ALA A 149 -13.43 -2.72 12.20
N ALA A 150 -14.32 -2.35 11.27
CA ALA A 150 -14.92 -3.29 10.32
C ALA A 150 -13.88 -3.87 9.36
N PHE A 151 -12.91 -3.06 8.93
CA PHE A 151 -11.81 -3.50 8.09
C PHE A 151 -10.96 -4.55 8.80
N VAL A 152 -10.51 -4.27 10.03
CA VAL A 152 -9.67 -5.18 10.83
C VAL A 152 -10.40 -6.49 11.15
N ALA A 153 -11.67 -6.42 11.54
CA ALA A 153 -12.48 -7.61 11.79
C ALA A 153 -12.60 -8.49 10.52
N ALA A 154 -12.86 -7.86 9.37
CA ALA A 154 -12.98 -8.56 8.10
C ALA A 154 -11.65 -9.19 7.63
N LEU A 155 -10.51 -8.58 7.96
CA LEU A 155 -9.20 -9.17 7.68
C LEU A 155 -8.96 -10.44 8.49
N HIS A 156 -9.35 -10.48 9.77
CA HIS A 156 -9.27 -11.70 10.59
C HIS A 156 -10.20 -12.80 10.09
N GLU A 157 -11.41 -12.45 9.64
CA GLU A 157 -12.33 -13.41 9.02
C GLU A 157 -11.77 -13.97 7.71
N LEU A 158 -11.16 -13.12 6.88
CA LEU A 158 -10.61 -13.51 5.59
C LEU A 158 -9.34 -14.35 5.73
N VAL A 159 -8.43 -13.94 6.62
CA VAL A 159 -7.12 -14.57 6.80
C VAL A 159 -6.86 -14.79 8.29
N ALA A 160 -7.32 -15.93 8.79
CA ALA A 160 -7.12 -16.31 10.19
C ALA A 160 -5.62 -16.30 10.57
N GLY A 161 -5.28 -15.63 11.68
CA GLY A 161 -3.90 -15.54 12.16
C GLY A 161 -2.98 -14.68 11.28
N LEU A 162 -3.52 -13.71 10.52
CA LEU A 162 -2.70 -12.78 9.73
C LEU A 162 -1.74 -11.95 10.60
N HIS A 163 -2.18 -11.56 11.79
CA HIS A 163 -1.39 -10.76 12.75
C HIS A 163 -0.12 -11.46 13.25
N ASP A 164 -0.10 -12.80 13.24
CA ASP A 164 1.03 -13.62 13.71
C ASP A 164 2.05 -13.91 12.60
N VAL A 165 1.81 -13.43 11.37
CA VAL A 165 2.73 -13.67 10.26
C VAL A 165 3.99 -12.85 10.47
N GLU A 166 5.09 -13.55 10.75
CA GLU A 166 6.39 -12.94 10.99
C GLU A 166 6.86 -12.12 9.77
N GLY A 167 7.35 -10.92 10.02
CA GLY A 167 7.97 -10.08 9.00
C GLY A 167 6.98 -9.36 8.09
N LEU A 168 5.68 -9.39 8.38
CA LEU A 168 4.69 -8.52 7.74
C LEU A 168 5.12 -7.05 7.93
N PRO A 169 5.31 -6.30 6.83
CA PRO A 169 5.43 -4.86 6.89
C PRO A 169 4.06 -4.26 7.27
N ALA A 170 4.04 -2.98 7.64
CA ALA A 170 2.87 -2.23 8.12
C ALA A 170 2.66 -2.26 9.65
N HIS A 171 3.60 -1.67 10.40
CA HIS A 171 3.54 -1.62 11.86
C HIS A 171 2.16 -1.17 12.40
N HIS A 172 1.52 -0.16 11.81
CA HIS A 172 0.21 0.32 12.28
C HIS A 172 -0.95 -0.66 12.00
N LEU A 173 -1.03 -1.22 10.79
CA LEU A 173 -2.08 -2.19 10.45
C LEU A 173 -1.90 -3.49 11.22
N VAL A 174 -0.66 -3.99 11.31
CA VAL A 174 -0.33 -5.20 12.06
C VAL A 174 -0.60 -5.00 13.56
N SER A 175 -0.26 -3.84 14.13
CA SER A 175 -0.61 -3.52 15.52
C SER A 175 -2.12 -3.50 15.75
N ALA A 176 -2.89 -2.91 14.83
CA ALA A 176 -4.34 -2.90 14.92
C ALA A 176 -4.95 -4.31 14.83
N LEU A 177 -4.40 -5.16 13.96
CA LEU A 177 -4.79 -6.57 13.86
C LEU A 177 -4.49 -7.32 15.16
N ALA A 178 -3.30 -7.14 15.74
CA ALA A 178 -2.92 -7.77 17.00
C ALA A 178 -3.81 -7.32 18.18
N LEU A 179 -4.10 -6.01 18.29
CA LEU A 179 -4.98 -5.46 19.32
C LEU A 179 -6.44 -5.92 19.19
N HIS A 180 -6.91 -6.22 17.98
CA HIS A 180 -8.25 -6.77 17.77
C HIS A 180 -8.33 -8.27 18.10
N ALA A 181 -7.20 -8.99 18.05
CA ALA A 181 -7.16 -10.43 18.31
C ALA A 181 -7.12 -10.78 19.80
N SER A 182 -6.72 -9.83 20.65
CA SER A 182 -6.67 -9.95 22.12
C SER A 182 -8.01 -9.71 22.79
#